data_AF-A0A521YFL4-F1
#
_entry.id   AF-A0A521YFL4-F1
#
_cell.length_a   1.000
_cell.length_b   1.000
_cell.length_c   1.000
_cell.angle_alpha   90.00
_cell.angle_beta   90.00
_cell.angle_gamma   90.00
#
_symmetry.space_group_name_H-M   'P 1'
#
loop_
_entity.id
_entity.type
_entity.pdbx_description
1 polymer ?
#
loop_
_entity_poly.entity_id
_entity_poly.type
_entity_poly.pdbx_seq_one_letter_code
_entity_poly.pdbx_strand_id
1 'polypeptide(L)' 'MTMLGDTEFGAIRICAKAVRVLDNVSFLTMNKEDDAAVVLARNQLLSVIQGNGYQIEYETYRVIKADNRN' A
#
# COMPACT_ATOMS: atom_id res chain seq x y z
N MET A 1 3.95 20.56 6.89
CA MET A 1 3.43 19.41 6.12
C MET A 1 3.62 19.75 4.65
N THR A 2 4.73 19.31 4.06
CA THR A 2 5.01 19.52 2.63
C THR A 2 3.98 18.73 1.81
N MET A 3 3.28 19.40 0.90
CA MET A 3 2.51 18.68 -0.11
C MET A 3 3.50 17.91 -0.99
N LEU A 4 3.28 16.61 -1.17
CA LEU A 4 4.08 15.80 -2.09
C LEU A 4 4.02 16.40 -3.49
N GLY A 5 5.15 16.43 -4.18
CA GLY A 5 5.19 16.75 -5.61
C GLY A 5 4.51 15.64 -6.44
N ASP A 6 4.17 15.94 -7.70
CA ASP A 6 3.50 14.99 -8.62
C ASP A 6 4.23 13.65 -8.74
N THR A 7 5.57 13.67 -8.68
CA THR A 7 6.44 12.50 -8.72
C THR A 7 6.29 11.62 -7.48
N GLU A 8 6.29 12.23 -6.30
CA GLU A 8 6.18 11.51 -5.02
C GLU A 8 4.77 10.93 -4.86
N PHE A 9 3.74 11.68 -5.25
CA PHE A 9 2.38 11.14 -5.31
C PHE A 9 2.24 10.02 -6.36
N GLY A 10 2.98 10.09 -7.46
CA GLY A 10 3.16 9.01 -8.42
C GLY A 10 3.69 7.73 -7.76
N ALA A 11 4.75 7.83 -6.95
CA ALA A 11 5.33 6.70 -6.22
C ALA A 11 4.33 6.08 -5.23
N ILE A 12 3.58 6.89 -4.47
CA ILE A 12 2.55 6.40 -3.55
C ILE A 12 1.46 5.61 -4.28
N ARG A 13 1.02 6.09 -5.45
CA ARG A 13 0.05 5.37 -6.29
C ARG A 13 0.60 4.04 -6.81
N ILE A 14 1.90 3.97 -7.13
CA ILE A 14 2.55 2.72 -7.53
C ILE A 14 2.56 1.73 -6.37
N CYS A 15 2.92 2.17 -5.16
CA CYS A 15 2.87 1.31 -3.97
C CYS A 15 1.46 0.76 -3.71
N ALA A 16 0.42 1.59 -3.83
CA ALA A 16 -0.97 1.14 -3.65
C ALA A 16 -1.39 0.09 -4.70
N LYS A 17 -0.95 0.24 -5.96
CA LYS A 17 -1.19 -0.79 -6.99
C LYS A 17 -0.46 -2.09 -6.68
N ALA A 18 0.75 -2.03 -6.15
CA ALA A 18 1.50 -3.22 -5.76
C ALA A 18 0.83 -3.95 -4.58
N VAL A 19 0.31 -3.22 -3.58
CA VAL A 19 -0.51 -3.80 -2.50
C VAL A 19 -1.69 -4.57 -3.06
N ARG A 20 -2.44 -3.99 -4.01
CA ARG A 20 -3.56 -4.69 -4.68
C ARG A 20 -3.13 -5.98 -5.37
N VAL A 21 -1.96 -5.99 -6.01
CA VAL A 21 -1.44 -7.21 -6.64
C VAL A 21 -1.16 -8.28 -5.59
N LEU A 22 -0.51 -7.91 -4.48
CA LEU A 22 -0.21 -8.83 -3.38
C LEU A 22 -1.48 -9.37 -2.68
N ASP A 23 -2.50 -8.54 -2.49
CA ASP A 23 -3.77 -9.01 -1.92
C ASP A 23 -4.45 -10.03 -2.84
N ASN A 24 -4.24 -9.90 -4.15
CA ASN A 24 -4.75 -10.85 -5.13
C ASN A 24 -3.89 -12.12 -5.25
N VAL A 25 -2.64 -12.20 -4.77
CA VAL A 25 -1.89 -13.48 -4.88
C VAL A 25 -2.41 -14.59 -3.96
N SER A 26 -3.36 -14.26 -3.08
CA SER A 26 -4.02 -15.19 -2.15
C SER A 26 -4.73 -16.39 -2.82
N PHE A 27 -5.02 -16.33 -4.13
CA PHE A 27 -5.58 -17.48 -4.86
C PHE A 27 -4.53 -18.55 -5.22
N LEU A 28 -3.23 -18.25 -5.10
CA LEU A 28 -2.16 -19.20 -5.39
C LEU A 28 -1.95 -20.14 -4.20
N THR A 29 -1.65 -21.41 -4.49
CA THR A 29 -1.17 -22.33 -3.44
C THR A 29 0.25 -21.93 -3.06
N MET A 30 0.40 -21.38 -1.87
CA MET A 30 1.66 -20.89 -1.32
C MET A 30 2.07 -21.72 -0.10
N ASN A 31 3.36 -21.91 0.10
CA ASN A 31 3.86 -22.46 1.36
C ASN A 31 3.89 -21.36 2.44
N LYS A 32 4.24 -21.72 3.69
CA LYS A 32 4.26 -20.77 4.81
C LYS A 32 5.28 -19.65 4.64
N GLU A 33 6.41 -19.91 3.99
CA GLU A 33 7.46 -18.91 3.75
C GLU A 33 7.02 -17.91 2.68
N ASP A 34 6.39 -18.41 1.60
CA ASP A 34 5.81 -17.59 0.55
C ASP A 34 4.74 -16.63 1.11
N ASP A 35 3.81 -17.15 1.92
CA ASP A 35 2.77 -16.34 2.57
C ASP A 35 3.36 -15.26 3.49
N ALA A 36 4.37 -15.63 4.29
CA ALA A 36 5.08 -14.68 5.14
C ALA A 36 5.79 -13.59 4.32
N ALA A 37 6.38 -13.93 3.17
CA ALA A 37 7.03 -12.97 2.28
C ALA A 37 6.02 -12.00 1.65
N VAL A 38 4.85 -12.49 1.23
CA VAL A 38 3.74 -11.66 0.71
C VAL A 38 3.25 -10.67 1.77
N VAL A 39 3.03 -11.15 2.99
CA VAL A 39 2.61 -10.32 4.13
C VAL A 39 3.65 -9.24 4.43
N LEU A 40 4.94 -9.60 4.45
CA LEU A 40 6.03 -8.65 4.69
C LEU A 40 6.10 -7.56 3.62
N ALA A 41 6.06 -7.96 2.34
CA ALA A 41 6.09 -7.03 1.22
C ALA A 41 4.89 -6.07 1.24
N ARG A 42 3.69 -6.59 1.51
CA ARG A 42 2.47 -5.76 1.66
C ARG A 42 2.64 -4.74 2.79
N ASN A 43 3.14 -5.16 3.94
CA ASN A 43 3.32 -4.28 5.10
C ASN A 43 4.36 -3.18 4.85
N GLN A 44 5.45 -3.49 4.12
CA GLN A 44 6.44 -2.48 3.73
C GLN A 44 5.84 -1.41 2.81
N LEU A 45 5.06 -1.83 1.81
CA LEU A 45 4.38 -0.89 0.90
C LEU A 45 3.36 -0.02 1.64
N LEU A 46 2.59 -0.61 2.56
CA LEU A 46 1.65 0.14 3.41
C LEU A 46 2.37 1.15 4.30
N SER A 47 3.53 0.79 4.87
CA SER A 47 4.35 1.71 5.67
C SER A 47 4.82 2.91 4.87
N VAL A 48 5.22 2.74 3.61
CA VAL A 48 5.57 3.86 2.72
C VAL A 48 4.38 4.77 2.48
N ILE A 49 3.19 4.21 2.22
CA ILE A 49 1.97 4.99 1.98
C ILE A 49 1.58 5.80 3.24
N GLN A 50 1.55 5.14 4.39
CA GLN A 50 1.17 5.74 5.67
C GLN A 50 2.19 6.74 6.20
N GLY A 51 3.48 6.45 6.05
CA GLY A 51 4.57 7.37 6.42
C GLY A 51 4.52 8.69 5.67
N ASN A 52 3.84 8.73 4.53
CA ASN A 52 3.61 9.94 3.73
C ASN A 52 2.23 10.60 3.98
N GLY A 53 1.47 10.14 4.98
CA GLY A 53 0.17 10.71 5.34
C GLY A 53 -0.99 10.30 4.43
N TYR A 54 -0.89 9.14 3.80
CA TYR A 54 -1.95 8.57 2.97
C TYR A 54 -2.39 7.19 3.48
N GLN A 55 -3.53 6.72 3.00
CA GLN A 55 -4.05 5.38 3.26
C GLN A 55 -4.74 4.80 2.01
N ILE A 56 -4.92 3.48 1.99
CA ILE A 56 -5.65 2.79 0.92
C ILE A 56 -7.10 2.61 1.35
N GLU A 57 -8.03 3.05 0.51
CA GLU A 57 -9.45 2.66 0.58
C GLU A 57 -9.59 1.29 -0.10
N TYR A 58 -9.73 0.20 0.67
CA TYR A 58 -9.67 -1.17 0.14
C TYR A 58 -10.83 -1.55 -0.79
N GLU A 59 -11.98 -0.87 -0.71
CA GLU A 59 -13.10 -1.13 -1.62
C GLU A 59 -12.77 -0.74 -3.06
N THR A 60 -12.02 0.36 -3.24
CA THR A 60 -11.72 0.92 -4.57
C THR A 60 -10.23 0.87 -4.91
N TYR A 61 -9.39 0.49 -3.94
CA TYR A 61 -7.93 0.62 -3.95
C TYR A 61 -7.44 2.03 -4.30
N ARG A 62 -8.20 3.06 -3.91
CA ARG A 62 -7.79 4.45 -4.07
C ARG A 62 -6.89 4.89 -2.92
N VAL A 63 -5.91 5.71 -3.25
CA VAL A 63 -5.10 6.41 -2.26
C VAL A 63 -5.88 7.64 -1.81
N ILE A 64 -6.18 7.72 -0.52
CA ILE A 64 -6.82 8.87 0.11
C ILE A 64 -5.87 9.48 1.13
N LYS A 65 -5.99 10.79 1.37
CA LYS A 65 -5.22 11.44 2.44
C LYS A 65 -5.70 10.88 3.77
N ALA A 66 -4.77 10.49 4.64
CA ALA A 66 -5.11 10.15 6.01
C ALA A 66 -5.56 11.44 6.68
N ASP A 67 -6.86 11.54 6.97
CA ASP A 67 -7.41 12.70 7.65
C ASP A 67 -6.81 12.71 9.06
N ASN A 68 -6.07 13.77 9.41
CA ASN A 68 -5.55 13.95 10.76
C ASN A 68 -6.74 14.26 11.68
N ARG A 69 -7.53 13.24 12.05
CA ARG A 69 -8.42 13.34 13.19
C ARG A 69 -7.59 13.10 14.45
N ASN A 70 -6.95 14.17 14.90
CA ASN A 70 -6.65 14.43 16.31
C ASN A 70 -6.77 15.93 16.54
#